data_AF-A0A0Q4JRP4-F1
#
_entry.id   AF-A0A0Q4JRP4-F1
#
_cell.length_a   1.000
_cell.length_b   1.000
_cell.length_c   1.000
_cell.angle_alpha   90.00
_cell.angle_beta   90.00
_cell.angle_gamma   90.00
#
_symmetry.space_group_name_H-M   'P 1'
#
loop_
_entity.id
_entity.type
_entity.pdbx_description
1 polymer ?
#
loop_
_entity_poly.entity_id
_entity_poly.type
_entity_poly.pdbx_seq_one_letter_code
_entity_poly.pdbx_strand_id
1 'polypeptide(L)'
;MTPDQYYNWCLRFILERVTAWCARRAKIDGVSPAIQTVFSERGGHRYADLVNYLKKLDYQARAGTLILNARRIVPDVLVPELCVVRPHANVAGLQLADIVASAFFQAANSALPTHELSPARLLNDRMAKEGMSRIHANFGLTLLPLPHQGTIPVNEQAIFEFYGYDFSAR
;
A
#
# COMPACT_ATOMS: atom_id res chain seq x y z
N MET A 1 -8.04 14.76 11.82
CA MET A 1 -8.40 13.67 10.90
C MET A 1 -9.08 12.59 11.73
N THR A 2 -10.27 12.13 11.37
CA THR A 2 -10.91 11.00 12.06
C THR A 2 -10.20 9.68 11.72
N PRO A 3 -10.36 8.62 12.52
CA PRO A 3 -9.77 7.30 12.20
C PRO A 3 -10.14 6.81 10.80
N ASP A 4 -11.40 6.97 10.38
CA ASP A 4 -11.87 6.58 9.05
C ASP A 4 -11.22 7.41 7.93
N GLN A 5 -11.03 8.72 8.15
CA GLN A 5 -10.34 9.58 7.19
C GLN A 5 -8.88 9.17 7.03
N TYR A 6 -8.21 8.80 8.13
CA TYR A 6 -6.84 8.29 8.09
C TYR A 6 -6.74 6.95 7.38
N TYR A 7 -7.66 6.02 7.64
CA TYR A 7 -7.73 4.75 6.96
C TYR A 7 -7.91 4.92 5.44
N ASN A 8 -8.87 5.75 5.03
CA ASN A 8 -9.12 6.08 3.63
C ASN A 8 -7.91 6.75 2.97
N TRP A 9 -7.19 7.60 3.70
CA TRP A 9 -5.96 8.22 3.23
C TRP A 9 -4.87 7.17 2.99
N CYS A 10 -4.56 6.30 3.96
CA CYS A 10 -3.61 5.20 3.80
C CYS A 10 -3.99 4.25 2.66
N LEU A 11 -5.28 3.87 2.58
CA LEU A 11 -5.80 3.00 1.54
C LEU A 11 -5.57 3.59 0.15
N ARG A 12 -5.76 4.89 -0.03
CA ARG A 12 -5.50 5.56 -1.31
C ARG A 12 -4.05 5.37 -1.77
N PHE A 13 -3.05 5.57 -0.90
CA PHE A 13 -1.64 5.38 -1.29
C PHE A 13 -1.37 3.96 -1.76
N ILE A 14 -1.94 2.97 -1.07
CA ILE A 14 -1.82 1.56 -1.45
C ILE A 14 -2.47 1.33 -2.82
N LEU A 15 -3.71 1.78 -3.02
CA LEU A 15 -4.45 1.56 -4.26
C LEU A 15 -3.79 2.23 -5.48
N GLU A 16 -3.23 3.43 -5.33
CA GLU A 16 -2.46 4.09 -6.40
C GLU A 16 -1.31 3.22 -6.92
N ARG A 17 -0.61 2.50 -6.02
CA ARG A 17 0.54 1.64 -6.36
C ARG A 17 0.10 0.27 -6.85
N VAL A 18 -0.88 -0.34 -6.17
CA VAL A 18 -1.43 -1.65 -6.54
C VAL A 18 -2.05 -1.58 -7.92
N THR A 19 -2.88 -0.56 -8.20
CA THR A 19 -3.53 -0.46 -9.51
C THR A 19 -2.53 -0.18 -10.64
N ALA A 20 -1.51 0.65 -10.38
CA ALA A 20 -0.41 0.84 -11.33
C ALA A 20 0.40 -0.45 -11.58
N TRP A 21 0.65 -1.24 -10.55
CA TRP A 21 1.35 -2.52 -10.68
C TRP A 21 0.51 -3.54 -11.47
N CYS A 22 -0.76 -3.71 -11.10
CA CYS A 22 -1.71 -4.63 -11.76
C CYS A 22 -1.91 -4.26 -13.23
N ALA A 23 -2.08 -2.98 -13.56
CA ALA A 23 -2.21 -2.53 -14.96
C ALA A 23 -1.02 -2.95 -15.82
N ARG A 24 0.20 -2.75 -15.31
CA ARG A 24 1.41 -3.15 -16.02
C ARG A 24 1.52 -4.67 -16.13
N ARG A 25 1.23 -5.39 -15.06
CA ARG A 25 1.33 -6.85 -15.04
C ARG A 25 0.33 -7.49 -16.01
N ALA A 26 -0.91 -7.01 -16.00
CA ALA A 26 -1.95 -7.45 -16.92
C ALA A 26 -1.59 -7.20 -18.39
N LYS A 27 -0.96 -6.06 -18.70
CA LYS A 27 -0.43 -5.78 -20.05
C LYS A 27 0.63 -6.79 -20.49
N ILE A 28 1.51 -7.21 -19.58
CA ILE A 28 2.55 -8.23 -19.86
C ILE A 28 1.91 -9.60 -20.06
N ASP A 29 0.95 -9.95 -19.21
CA ASP A 29 0.29 -11.26 -19.22
C ASP A 29 -0.81 -11.37 -20.29
N GLY A 30 -1.20 -10.26 -20.95
CA GLY A 30 -2.23 -10.23 -21.99
C GLY A 30 -3.65 -10.41 -21.45
N VAL A 31 -3.92 -10.00 -20.20
CA VAL A 31 -5.20 -10.19 -19.50
C VAL A 31 -5.84 -8.86 -19.10
N SER A 32 -7.10 -8.90 -18.67
CA SER A 32 -7.77 -7.75 -18.07
C SER A 32 -7.14 -7.39 -16.72
N PRO A 33 -6.91 -6.10 -16.41
CA PRO A 33 -6.27 -5.68 -15.17
C PRO A 33 -7.21 -5.60 -13.96
N ALA A 34 -8.50 -5.93 -14.10
CA ALA A 34 -9.49 -5.79 -13.04
C ALA A 34 -9.09 -6.55 -11.75
N ILE A 35 -9.11 -5.84 -10.61
CA ILE A 35 -8.79 -6.42 -9.29
C ILE A 35 -10.03 -6.57 -8.41
N GLN A 36 -10.04 -7.64 -7.61
CA GLN A 36 -10.93 -7.81 -6.48
C GLN A 36 -10.23 -7.30 -5.21
N THR A 37 -10.86 -6.40 -4.46
CA THR A 37 -10.34 -5.96 -3.16
C THR A 37 -11.02 -6.73 -2.03
N VAL A 38 -10.23 -7.41 -1.21
CA VAL A 38 -10.72 -8.17 -0.05
C VAL A 38 -10.27 -7.47 1.23
N PHE A 39 -11.22 -7.04 2.05
CA PHE A 39 -10.96 -6.40 3.33
C PHE A 39 -11.22 -7.36 4.49
N SER A 40 -10.34 -7.33 5.49
CA SER A 40 -10.58 -8.01 6.76
C SER A 40 -11.75 -7.35 7.48
N GLU A 41 -12.66 -8.17 7.98
CA GLU A 41 -13.68 -7.74 8.92
C GLU A 41 -13.01 -7.24 10.21
N ARG A 42 -13.35 -6.01 10.62
CA ARG A 42 -12.95 -5.40 11.89
C ARG A 42 -14.12 -4.61 12.46
N GLY A 43 -14.37 -4.76 13.75
CA GLY A 43 -15.45 -4.04 14.42
C GLY A 43 -15.31 -2.53 14.27
N GLY A 44 -16.42 -1.83 13.99
CA GLY A 44 -16.46 -0.37 13.89
C GLY A 44 -16.29 0.22 12.49
N HIS A 45 -15.97 -0.56 11.46
CA HIS A 45 -15.91 -0.05 10.08
C HIS A 45 -17.26 -0.11 9.35
N ARG A 46 -17.67 1.02 8.78
CA ARG A 46 -18.85 1.09 7.89
C ARG A 46 -18.44 0.74 6.47
N TYR A 47 -18.58 -0.53 6.09
CA TYR A 47 -18.14 -1.01 4.77
C TYR A 47 -18.88 -0.37 3.58
N ALA A 48 -20.11 0.10 3.78
CA ALA A 48 -20.81 0.89 2.77
C ALA A 48 -20.05 2.19 2.44
N ASP A 49 -19.48 2.86 3.45
CA ASP A 49 -18.68 4.07 3.25
C ASP A 49 -17.37 3.78 2.54
N LEU A 50 -16.75 2.63 2.82
CA LEU A 50 -15.56 2.16 2.13
C LEU A 50 -15.83 1.98 0.63
N VAL A 51 -16.90 1.27 0.25
CA VAL A 51 -17.26 1.09 -1.16
C VAL A 51 -17.56 2.43 -1.83
N ASN A 52 -18.29 3.32 -1.15
CA ASN A 52 -18.55 4.67 -1.65
C ASN A 52 -17.26 5.47 -1.86
N TYR A 53 -16.28 5.31 -0.97
CA TYR A 53 -14.98 5.94 -1.10
C TYR A 53 -14.20 5.41 -2.31
N LEU A 54 -14.20 4.09 -2.53
CA LEU A 54 -13.58 3.48 -3.73
C LEU A 54 -14.23 4.01 -5.02
N LYS A 55 -15.57 4.09 -5.07
CA LYS A 55 -16.32 4.66 -6.19
C LYS A 55 -15.96 6.13 -6.44
N LYS A 56 -15.86 6.93 -5.37
CA LYS A 56 -15.43 8.33 -5.47
C LYS A 56 -14.03 8.45 -6.07
N LEU A 57 -13.09 7.60 -5.64
CA LEU A 57 -11.72 7.61 -6.16
C LEU A 57 -11.67 7.23 -7.64
N ASP A 58 -12.40 6.20 -8.07
CA ASP A 58 -12.48 5.81 -9.49
C ASP A 58 -13.10 6.93 -10.34
N TYR A 59 -14.21 7.52 -9.88
CA TYR A 59 -14.84 8.66 -10.57
C TYR A 59 -13.88 9.85 -10.72
N GLN A 60 -13.18 10.23 -9.64
CA GLN A 60 -12.21 11.33 -9.68
C GLN A 60 -11.03 11.02 -10.60
N ALA A 61 -10.58 9.76 -10.65
CA ALA A 61 -9.51 9.33 -11.54
C ALA A 61 -9.93 9.43 -13.02
N ARG A 62 -11.15 8.99 -13.36
CA ARG A 62 -11.73 9.12 -14.71
C ARG A 62 -11.94 10.57 -15.12
N ALA A 63 -12.44 11.39 -14.20
CA ALA A 63 -12.73 12.81 -14.45
C ALA A 63 -11.48 13.71 -14.42
N GLY A 64 -10.32 13.20 -14.00
CA GLY A 64 -9.10 14.00 -13.85
C GLY A 64 -9.16 15.03 -12.72
N THR A 65 -10.00 14.82 -11.70
CA THR A 65 -10.28 15.78 -10.62
C THR A 65 -9.63 15.40 -9.27
N LEU A 66 -8.62 14.53 -9.30
CA LEU A 66 -7.89 14.12 -8.09
C LEU A 66 -7.05 15.28 -7.52
N ILE A 67 -7.23 15.57 -6.23
CA ILE A 67 -6.52 16.65 -5.52
C ILE A 67 -5.03 16.31 -5.29
N LEU A 68 -4.70 15.04 -5.03
CA LEU A 68 -3.32 14.54 -4.99
C LEU A 68 -3.03 13.85 -6.32
N ASN A 69 -2.25 14.49 -7.18
CA ASN A 69 -2.01 14.06 -8.57
C ASN A 69 -0.62 13.46 -8.80
N ALA A 70 0.24 13.43 -7.78
CA ALA A 70 1.58 12.82 -7.87
C ALA A 70 1.52 11.34 -8.28
N ARG A 71 0.50 10.62 -7.82
CA ARG A 71 0.09 9.30 -8.32
C ARG A 71 -1.43 9.27 -8.41
N ARG A 72 -1.96 8.39 -9.26
CA ARG A 72 -3.40 8.20 -9.43
C ARG A 72 -3.74 6.72 -9.45
N ILE A 73 -4.94 6.40 -9.00
CA ILE A 73 -5.55 5.11 -9.29
C ILE A 73 -5.69 4.98 -10.80
N VAL A 74 -5.32 3.82 -11.33
CA VAL A 74 -5.52 3.52 -12.75
C VAL A 74 -6.99 3.15 -12.94
N PRO A 75 -7.76 3.91 -13.76
CA PRO A 75 -9.14 3.58 -14.06
C PRO A 75 -9.26 2.16 -14.62
N ASP A 76 -10.42 1.53 -14.41
CA ASP A 76 -10.77 0.18 -14.90
C ASP A 76 -9.96 -0.98 -14.29
N VAL A 77 -8.92 -0.69 -13.50
CA VAL A 77 -8.21 -1.68 -12.69
C VAL A 77 -8.95 -1.92 -11.37
N LEU A 78 -9.28 -0.85 -10.66
CA LEU A 78 -10.09 -0.91 -9.45
C LEU A 78 -11.56 -1.10 -9.84
N VAL A 79 -12.17 -2.21 -9.43
CA VAL A 79 -13.61 -2.46 -9.63
C VAL A 79 -14.31 -2.42 -8.27
N PRO A 80 -14.93 -1.27 -7.88
CA PRO A 80 -15.52 -1.11 -6.56
C PRO A 80 -16.60 -2.16 -6.23
N GLU A 81 -17.30 -2.66 -7.24
CA GLU A 81 -18.34 -3.70 -7.13
C GLU A 81 -17.76 -5.06 -6.73
N LEU A 82 -16.47 -5.29 -6.97
CA LEU A 82 -15.74 -6.48 -6.53
C LEU A 82 -15.16 -6.32 -5.12
N CYS A 83 -15.50 -5.25 -4.39
CA CYS A 83 -15.09 -5.11 -3.00
C CYS A 83 -15.86 -6.06 -2.09
N VAL A 84 -15.12 -6.93 -1.38
CA VAL A 84 -15.72 -7.89 -0.43
C VAL A 84 -15.05 -7.79 0.93
N VAL A 85 -15.84 -8.05 1.97
CA VAL A 85 -15.39 -8.11 3.36
C VAL A 85 -15.47 -9.56 3.82
N ARG A 86 -14.42 -10.04 4.48
CA ARG A 86 -14.33 -11.42 4.97
C ARG A 86 -13.66 -11.48 6.35
N PRO A 87 -14.02 -12.44 7.20
CA PRO A 87 -13.25 -12.73 8.41
C PRO A 87 -11.81 -13.12 8.06
N HIS A 88 -10.83 -12.54 8.75
CA HIS A 88 -9.40 -12.76 8.48
C HIS A 88 -8.94 -14.22 8.68
N ALA A 89 -9.59 -14.96 9.58
CA ALA A 89 -9.21 -16.34 9.91
C ALA A 89 -9.32 -17.31 8.72
N ASN A 90 -10.19 -17.02 7.75
CA ASN A 90 -10.56 -17.97 6.70
C ASN A 90 -10.05 -17.58 5.30
N VAL A 91 -9.25 -16.51 5.18
CA VAL A 91 -8.73 -16.04 3.89
C VAL A 91 -7.22 -15.92 3.95
N ALA A 92 -6.51 -16.84 3.28
CA ALA A 92 -5.05 -16.86 3.23
C ALA A 92 -4.43 -15.52 2.80
N GLY A 93 -5.06 -14.81 1.85
CA GLY A 93 -4.62 -13.49 1.43
C GLY A 93 -4.62 -12.43 2.55
N LEU A 94 -5.60 -12.51 3.48
CA LEU A 94 -5.66 -11.60 4.63
C LEU A 94 -4.58 -11.93 5.68
N GLN A 95 -4.28 -13.22 5.85
CA GLN A 95 -3.17 -13.66 6.71
C GLN A 95 -1.82 -13.21 6.15
N LEU A 96 -1.61 -13.32 4.83
CA LEU A 96 -0.41 -12.81 4.18
C LEU A 96 -0.26 -11.30 4.34
N ALA A 97 -1.35 -10.53 4.21
CA ALA A 97 -1.32 -9.09 4.45
C ALA A 97 -0.89 -8.74 5.89
N ASP A 98 -1.37 -9.52 6.87
CA ASP A 98 -0.99 -9.35 8.28
C ASP A 98 0.48 -9.70 8.55
N ILE A 99 1.00 -10.76 7.92
CA ILE A 99 2.42 -11.13 7.96
C ILE A 99 3.29 -10.00 7.40
N VAL A 100 2.93 -9.45 6.24
CA VAL A 100 3.67 -8.34 5.63
C VAL A 100 3.64 -7.11 6.52
N ALA A 101 2.46 -6.73 7.04
CA ALA A 101 2.33 -5.58 7.93
C ALA A 101 3.15 -5.75 9.21
N SER A 102 3.11 -6.94 9.81
CA SER A 102 3.88 -7.26 11.03
C SER A 102 5.38 -7.25 10.80
N ALA A 103 5.85 -7.79 9.68
CA ALA A 103 7.27 -7.78 9.30
C ALA A 103 7.81 -6.36 9.19
N PHE A 104 7.08 -5.46 8.49
CA PHE A 104 7.49 -4.07 8.37
C PHE A 104 7.33 -3.27 9.67
N PHE A 105 6.32 -3.56 10.48
CA PHE A 105 6.16 -2.92 11.79
C PHE A 105 7.33 -3.25 12.73
N GLN A 106 7.73 -4.52 12.81
CA GLN A 106 8.89 -4.93 13.62
C GLN A 106 10.18 -4.30 13.10
N ALA A 107 10.37 -4.26 11.77
CA ALA A 107 11.58 -3.70 11.18
C ALA A 107 11.67 -2.18 11.27
N ALA A 108 10.54 -1.46 11.34
CA ALA A 108 10.50 0.00 11.39
C ALA A 108 10.34 0.57 12.81
N ASN A 109 10.16 -0.27 13.83
CA ASN A 109 10.00 0.16 15.22
C ASN A 109 11.12 -0.41 16.10
N SER A 110 12.15 0.40 16.26
CA SER A 110 13.37 0.05 17.01
C SER A 110 13.18 -0.09 18.51
N ALA A 111 12.06 0.41 19.05
CA ALA A 111 11.73 0.35 20.47
C ALA A 111 11.14 -1.00 20.91
N LEU A 112 10.76 -1.86 19.97
CA LEU A 112 10.18 -3.16 20.29
C LEU A 112 11.26 -4.17 20.70
N PRO A 113 11.01 -5.01 21.71
CA PRO A 113 11.87 -6.16 22.01
C PRO A 113 11.97 -7.15 20.84
N THR A 114 10.96 -7.15 19.96
CA THR A 114 10.86 -7.97 18.75
C THR A 114 11.37 -7.24 17.50
N HIS A 115 12.12 -6.14 17.65
CA HIS A 115 12.71 -5.44 16.54
C HIS A 115 13.64 -6.36 15.76
N GLU A 116 13.29 -6.64 14.50
CA GLU A 116 14.04 -7.56 13.65
C GLU A 116 13.81 -7.20 12.17
N LEU A 117 14.90 -7.17 11.41
CA LEU A 117 14.87 -6.75 10.00
C LEU A 117 14.62 -7.93 9.04
N SER A 118 14.99 -9.15 9.44
CA SER A 118 15.03 -10.31 8.55
C SER A 118 13.68 -10.65 7.91
N PRO A 119 12.53 -10.69 8.63
CA PRO A 119 11.23 -10.96 8.02
C PRO A 119 10.89 -9.98 6.89
N ALA A 120 11.14 -8.69 7.11
CA ALA A 120 10.90 -7.66 6.10
C ALA A 120 11.86 -7.78 4.93
N ARG A 121 13.14 -8.14 5.15
CA ARG A 121 14.13 -8.35 4.08
C ARG A 121 13.81 -9.57 3.20
N LEU A 122 13.27 -10.64 3.76
CA LEU A 122 12.85 -11.83 3.02
C LEU A 122 11.74 -11.54 1.98
N LEU A 123 11.00 -10.45 2.15
CA LEU A 123 9.97 -10.03 1.20
C LEU A 123 10.54 -9.34 -0.06
N ASN A 124 11.84 -9.06 -0.12
CA ASN A 124 12.47 -8.27 -1.19
C ASN A 124 12.00 -8.66 -2.61
N ASP A 125 12.04 -9.96 -2.92
CA ASP A 125 11.72 -10.45 -4.26
C ASP A 125 10.22 -10.45 -4.57
N ARG A 126 9.39 -10.22 -3.55
CA ARG A 126 7.92 -10.10 -3.66
C ARG A 126 7.44 -8.66 -3.65
N MET A 127 8.27 -7.73 -3.17
CA MET A 127 7.92 -6.32 -3.13
C MET A 127 7.86 -5.71 -4.53
N ALA A 128 6.80 -4.96 -4.79
CA ALA A 128 6.61 -4.31 -6.07
C ALA A 128 7.71 -3.29 -6.37
N LYS A 129 8.03 -3.12 -7.66
CA LYS A 129 9.00 -2.14 -8.18
C LYS A 129 8.31 -1.21 -9.17
N GLU A 130 8.82 0.01 -9.31
CA GLU A 130 8.27 0.95 -10.29
C GLU A 130 8.82 0.70 -11.70
N GLY A 131 8.00 0.07 -12.54
CA GLY A 131 8.31 -0.14 -13.95
C GLY A 131 9.49 -1.08 -14.10
N MET A 132 10.51 -0.65 -14.84
CA MET A 132 11.77 -1.37 -14.99
C MET A 132 12.81 -0.98 -13.92
N SER A 133 12.44 -0.10 -12.97
CA SER A 133 13.33 0.27 -11.87
C SER A 133 13.69 -0.95 -11.03
N ARG A 134 14.93 -0.97 -10.53
CA ARG A 134 15.37 -1.95 -9.52
C ARG A 134 15.01 -1.54 -8.10
N ILE A 135 14.44 -0.35 -7.92
CA ILE A 135 14.20 0.28 -6.61
C ILE A 135 12.76 0.03 -6.17
N HIS A 136 12.60 -0.30 -4.88
CA HIS A 136 11.30 -0.48 -4.23
C HIS A 136 10.78 0.81 -3.58
N ALA A 137 11.68 1.72 -3.21
CA ALA A 137 11.36 2.99 -2.59
C ALA A 137 10.29 3.77 -3.38
N ASN A 138 9.37 4.38 -2.63
CA ASN A 138 8.21 5.12 -3.11
C ASN A 138 7.26 4.35 -4.05
N PHE A 139 7.35 3.01 -4.11
CA PHE A 139 6.42 2.16 -4.85
C PHE A 139 6.05 0.89 -4.08
N GLY A 140 6.98 -0.05 -3.93
CA GLY A 140 6.78 -1.24 -3.09
C GLY A 140 6.75 -0.90 -1.61
N LEU A 141 7.64 -0.01 -1.17
CA LEU A 141 7.66 0.52 0.19
C LEU A 141 7.61 2.04 0.13
N THR A 142 6.60 2.65 0.76
CA THR A 142 6.41 4.11 0.77
C THR A 142 6.62 4.67 2.16
N LEU A 143 7.49 5.67 2.27
CA LEU A 143 7.76 6.39 3.48
C LEU A 143 6.79 7.55 3.66
N LEU A 144 6.13 7.60 4.81
CA LEU A 144 5.28 8.69 5.24
C LEU A 144 5.58 9.03 6.71
N PRO A 145 5.56 10.31 7.09
CA PRO A 145 5.31 11.46 6.23
C PRO A 145 6.53 11.77 5.32
N LEU A 146 6.36 12.63 4.32
CA LEU A 146 7.43 12.93 3.34
C LEU A 146 8.66 13.53 4.04
N PRO A 147 9.87 13.50 3.42
CA PRO A 147 11.09 13.99 4.07
C PRO A 147 11.02 15.40 4.69
N HIS A 148 10.27 16.31 4.07
CA HIS A 148 10.07 17.69 4.56
C HIS A 148 9.06 17.79 5.73
N GLN A 149 8.40 16.69 6.06
CA GLN A 149 7.37 16.60 7.11
C GLN A 149 7.87 15.84 8.34
N GLY A 150 9.05 15.23 8.28
CA GLY A 150 9.63 14.48 9.39
C GLY A 150 10.94 13.77 9.06
N THR A 151 11.68 13.45 10.12
CA THR A 151 12.91 12.66 10.06
C THR A 151 12.69 11.30 10.68
N ILE A 152 13.18 10.25 10.01
CA ILE A 152 13.19 8.91 10.60
C ILE A 152 14.42 8.79 11.51
N PRO A 153 14.27 8.30 12.75
CA PRO A 153 15.39 8.01 13.63
C PRO A 153 16.43 7.11 12.95
N VAL A 154 17.72 7.37 13.14
CA VAL A 154 18.81 6.65 12.44
C VAL A 154 18.72 5.13 12.62
N ASN A 155 18.35 4.68 13.81
CA ASN A 155 18.16 3.27 14.15
C ASN A 155 16.96 2.61 13.44
N GLU A 156 16.05 3.38 12.82
CA GLU A 156 14.90 2.88 12.07
C GLU A 156 15.08 2.97 10.56
N GLN A 157 16.18 3.58 10.09
CA GLN A 157 16.44 3.81 8.66
C GLN A 157 16.84 2.53 7.92
N ALA A 158 17.47 1.57 8.61
CA ALA A 158 18.11 0.41 7.99
C ALA A 158 17.18 -0.42 7.07
N ILE A 159 15.89 -0.54 7.40
CA ILE A 159 14.95 -1.26 6.53
C ILE A 159 14.58 -0.45 5.29
N PHE A 160 14.47 0.87 5.43
CA PHE A 160 14.15 1.76 4.31
C PHE A 160 15.34 1.86 3.34
N GLU A 161 16.57 1.95 3.85
CA GLU A 161 17.80 1.92 3.06
C GLU A 161 17.89 0.63 2.24
N PHE A 162 17.61 -0.52 2.86
CA PHE A 162 17.56 -1.81 2.17
C PHE A 162 16.58 -1.79 0.98
N TYR A 163 15.45 -1.10 1.11
CA TYR A 163 14.46 -0.94 0.04
C TYR A 163 14.73 0.23 -0.92
N GLY A 164 15.88 0.89 -0.80
CA GLY A 164 16.39 1.89 -1.75
C GLY A 164 16.08 3.34 -1.40
N TYR A 165 15.79 3.65 -0.14
CA TYR A 165 15.81 5.03 0.34
C TYR A 165 17.26 5.48 0.61
N ASP A 166 17.55 6.75 0.33
CA ASP A 166 18.82 7.37 0.66
C ASP A 166 18.58 8.52 1.66
N PHE A 167 19.16 8.40 2.84
CA PHE A 167 19.10 9.41 3.90
C PHE A 167 20.37 10.29 3.96
N SER A 168 21.40 9.97 3.17
CA SER A 168 22.66 10.71 3.13
C SER A 168 22.58 12.01 2.31
N ALA A 169 21.61 12.10 1.40
CA ALA A 169 21.37 13.28 0.57
C ALA A 169 20.58 14.41 1.30
N ARG A 170 20.62 14.44 2.64
CA ARG A 170 19.90 15.41 3.48
C ARG A 170 20.82 16.47 4.07
#